data_AF-A0ABD6AZB5-F1
#
_entry.id   AF-A0ABD6AZB5-F1
#
_cell.length_a   1.000
_cell.length_b   1.000
_cell.length_c   1.000
_cell.angle_alpha   90.00
_cell.angle_beta   90.00
_cell.angle_gamma   90.00
#
_symmetry.space_group_name_H-M   'P 1'
#
loop_
_entity.id
_entity.type
_entity.pdbx_description
1 polymer ?
#
loop_
_entity_poly.entity_id
_entity_poly.type
_entity_poly.pdbx_seq_one_letter_code
_entity_poly.pdbx_strand_id
1 'polypeptide(L)'
;MEKDELVDAVFVLESRVDSLTRSLNALQDLVVGPEQLPKHIQSSEPVIDRLAKLEGTVTPDPTATAYAEKSREQKVRELRIALGRKGRSNGGKASMDYNAVLAVFDNRPSAGHCYKLMELAGHLEGFEYDSTNADTKRLLVNLDAVKDDAVLHAVNNPTHSEAN
;
A
#
# COMPACT_ATOMS: atom_id res chain seq x y z
N MET A 1 26.79 -10.56 -57.34
CA MET A 1 25.73 -11.38 -56.74
C MET A 1 24.98 -12.01 -57.88
N GLU A 2 25.20 -13.30 -58.10
CA GLU A 2 24.53 -14.04 -59.17
C GLU A 2 23.03 -14.15 -58.84
N LYS A 3 22.20 -14.29 -59.88
CA LYS A 3 20.75 -14.40 -59.74
C LYS A 3 20.35 -15.55 -58.81
N ASP A 4 21.17 -16.60 -58.77
CA ASP A 4 20.95 -17.78 -57.93
C ASP A 4 21.23 -17.49 -56.44
N GLU A 5 22.24 -16.68 -56.11
CA GLU A 5 22.52 -16.25 -54.72
C GLU A 5 21.38 -15.39 -54.14
N LEU A 6 20.72 -14.60 -54.99
CA LEU A 6 19.54 -13.81 -54.63
C LEU A 6 18.33 -14.70 -54.33
N VAL A 7 18.13 -15.76 -55.11
CA VAL A 7 17.03 -16.71 -54.90
C VAL A 7 17.22 -17.48 -53.59
N ASP A 8 18.44 -17.92 -53.30
CA ASP A 8 18.76 -18.60 -52.05
C ASP A 8 18.57 -17.68 -50.83
N ALA A 9 18.99 -16.42 -50.92
CA ALA A 9 18.81 -15.45 -49.85
C ALA A 9 17.33 -15.15 -49.56
N VAL A 10 16.50 -15.07 -50.61
CA VAL A 10 15.04 -14.88 -50.46
C VAL A 10 14.41 -16.07 -49.77
N PHE A 11 14.77 -17.30 -50.16
CA PHE A 11 14.26 -18.51 -49.53
C PHE A 11 14.60 -18.59 -48.02
N VAL A 12 15.83 -18.20 -47.66
CA VAL A 12 16.27 -18.13 -46.27
C VAL A 12 15.49 -17.07 -45.48
N LEU A 13 15.20 -15.92 -46.11
CA LEU A 13 14.41 -14.86 -45.49
C LEU A 13 12.95 -15.27 -45.29
N GLU A 14 12.34 -15.92 -46.27
CA GLU A 14 10.97 -16.45 -46.17
C GLU A 14 10.85 -17.47 -45.03
N SER A 15 11.79 -18.40 -44.94
CA SER A 15 11.84 -19.38 -43.84
C SER A 15 11.98 -18.71 -42.46
N ARG A 16 12.76 -17.64 -42.36
CA ARG A 16 12.90 -16.85 -41.13
C ARG A 16 11.62 -16.10 -40.78
N VAL A 17 10.95 -15.51 -41.76
CA VAL A 17 9.65 -14.85 -41.57
C VAL A 17 8.62 -15.85 -41.06
N ASP A 18 8.56 -17.06 -41.63
CA ASP A 18 7.65 -18.11 -41.17
C ASP A 18 7.93 -18.59 -39.75
N SER A 19 9.21 -18.65 -39.37
CA SER A 19 9.63 -19.00 -38.01
C SER A 19 9.26 -17.91 -37.00
N LEU A 20 9.46 -16.64 -37.37
CA LEU A 20 9.09 -15.49 -36.53
C LEU A 20 7.57 -15.38 -36.38
N THR A 21 6.81 -15.58 -37.44
CA THR A 21 5.34 -15.58 -37.41
C THR A 21 4.83 -16.69 -36.47
N ARG A 22 5.40 -17.89 -36.56
CA ARG A 22 5.07 -18.99 -35.63
C ARG A 22 5.42 -18.66 -34.19
N SER A 23 6.58 -18.06 -33.95
CA SER A 23 7.02 -17.66 -32.61
C SER A 23 6.14 -16.55 -32.03
N LEU A 24 5.72 -15.59 -32.86
CA LEU A 24 4.84 -14.50 -32.47
C LEU A 24 3.45 -15.02 -32.10
N ASN A 25 2.88 -15.92 -32.89
CA ASN A 25 1.59 -16.55 -32.59
C ASN A 25 1.66 -17.38 -31.30
N ALA A 26 2.74 -18.14 -31.09
CA ALA A 26 2.95 -18.88 -29.85
C ALA A 26 3.08 -17.96 -28.62
N LEU A 27 3.75 -16.82 -28.75
CA LEU A 27 3.83 -15.81 -27.70
C LEU A 27 2.48 -15.13 -27.47
N GLN A 28 1.70 -14.87 -28.52
CA GLN A 28 0.37 -14.27 -28.42
C GLN A 28 -0.63 -15.20 -27.71
N ASP A 29 -0.52 -16.52 -27.91
CA ASP A 29 -1.30 -17.51 -27.16
C ASP A 29 -0.84 -17.62 -25.69
N LEU A 30 0.46 -17.39 -25.41
CA LEU A 30 1.01 -17.39 -24.05
C LEU A 30 0.69 -16.10 -23.27
N VAL A 31 0.56 -14.98 -23.99
CA VAL A 31 0.04 -13.73 -23.44
C VAL A 31 -1.45 -13.93 -23.23
N VAL A 32 -1.77 -14.39 -22.02
CA VAL A 32 -3.12 -14.48 -21.46
C VAL A 32 -3.90 -13.22 -21.85
N GLY A 33 -4.82 -13.35 -22.81
CA GLY A 33 -5.56 -12.22 -23.33
C GLY A 33 -6.32 -11.46 -22.22
N PRO A 34 -6.68 -10.18 -22.46
CA PRO A 34 -7.31 -9.33 -21.45
C PRO A 34 -8.65 -9.88 -20.90
N GLU A 35 -9.23 -10.90 -21.54
CA GLU A 35 -10.42 -11.60 -21.06
C GLU A 35 -10.18 -12.52 -19.85
N GLN A 36 -8.94 -12.94 -19.58
CA GLN A 36 -8.62 -13.79 -18.43
C GLN A 36 -8.07 -13.01 -17.22
N LEU A 37 -7.66 -11.75 -17.41
CA LEU A 37 -7.38 -10.82 -16.31
C LEU A 37 -8.52 -10.71 -15.28
N PRO A 38 -9.81 -10.58 -15.66
CA PRO A 38 -10.88 -10.51 -14.66
C PRO A 38 -11.04 -11.79 -13.84
N LYS A 39 -10.71 -12.97 -14.39
CA LYS A 39 -10.85 -14.24 -13.64
C LYS A 39 -9.77 -14.39 -12.57
N HIS A 40 -8.55 -13.95 -12.84
CA HIS A 40 -7.48 -13.94 -11.84
C HIS A 40 -7.68 -12.85 -10.80
N ILE A 41 -8.21 -11.68 -11.17
CA ILE A 41 -8.58 -10.62 -10.23
C ILE A 41 -9.72 -11.10 -9.31
N GLN A 42 -10.76 -11.75 -9.86
CA GLN A 42 -11.85 -12.33 -9.08
C GLN A 42 -11.42 -13.49 -8.17
N SER A 43 -10.37 -14.25 -8.53
CA SER A 43 -9.78 -15.25 -7.62
C SER A 43 -8.83 -14.63 -6.59
N SER A 44 -8.38 -13.40 -6.81
CA SER A 44 -7.53 -12.67 -5.87
C SER A 44 -8.36 -11.98 -4.80
N GLU A 45 -9.58 -11.53 -5.09
CA GLU A 45 -10.51 -10.98 -4.09
C GLU A 45 -10.73 -11.89 -2.88
N PRO A 46 -11.05 -13.19 -2.99
CA PRO A 46 -11.21 -14.04 -1.82
C PRO A 46 -9.89 -14.33 -1.12
N VAL A 47 -8.74 -14.21 -1.79
CA VAL A 47 -7.41 -14.39 -1.19
C VAL A 47 -6.97 -13.13 -0.46
N ILE A 48 -7.26 -11.94 -1.01
CA ILE A 48 -7.04 -10.63 -0.38
C ILE A 48 -8.00 -10.45 0.79
N ASP A 49 -9.26 -10.83 0.64
CA ASP A 49 -10.26 -10.77 1.72
C ASP A 49 -9.97 -11.83 2.80
N ARG A 50 -9.44 -13.00 2.42
CA ARG A 50 -8.90 -13.98 3.38
C ARG A 50 -7.61 -13.51 4.01
N LEU A 51 -6.70 -12.83 3.32
CA LEU A 51 -5.50 -12.22 3.90
C LEU A 51 -5.88 -11.08 4.84
N ALA A 52 -6.83 -10.21 4.48
CA ALA A 52 -7.37 -9.19 5.36
C ALA A 52 -8.07 -9.80 6.58
N LYS A 53 -8.80 -10.92 6.41
CA LYS A 53 -9.41 -11.68 7.53
C LYS A 53 -8.38 -12.45 8.35
N LEU A 54 -7.33 -13.02 7.75
CA LEU A 54 -6.27 -13.76 8.44
C LEU A 54 -5.33 -12.81 9.16
N GLU A 55 -4.93 -11.71 8.53
CA GLU A 55 -4.24 -10.59 9.18
C GLU A 55 -5.13 -9.96 10.24
N GLY A 56 -6.45 -9.92 10.06
CA GLY A 56 -7.43 -9.50 11.07
C GLY A 56 -7.70 -10.52 12.20
N THR A 57 -7.32 -11.79 12.04
CA THR A 57 -7.41 -12.83 13.09
C THR A 57 -6.05 -13.14 13.75
N VAL A 58 -4.94 -12.81 13.07
CA VAL A 58 -3.56 -12.93 13.58
C VAL A 58 -3.04 -11.60 14.12
N THR A 59 -3.73 -10.48 13.91
CA THR A 59 -3.59 -9.33 14.81
C THR A 59 -4.52 -9.55 16.00
N PRO A 60 -3.98 -9.92 17.20
CA PRO A 60 -4.74 -9.65 18.41
C PRO A 60 -5.13 -8.18 18.35
N ASP A 61 -6.39 -7.92 18.71
CA ASP A 61 -7.01 -6.60 18.68
C ASP A 61 -5.97 -5.50 18.98
N PRO A 62 -5.74 -4.54 18.07
CA PRO A 62 -4.76 -3.50 18.29
C PRO A 62 -5.08 -2.74 19.59
N THR A 63 -6.32 -2.68 20.07
CA THR A 63 -6.60 -2.12 21.40
C THR A 63 -6.36 -3.08 22.57
N ALA A 64 -6.39 -4.40 22.36
CA ALA A 64 -6.11 -5.41 23.39
C ALA A 64 -4.61 -5.68 23.60
N THR A 65 -3.79 -5.44 22.57
CA THR A 65 -2.33 -5.66 22.66
C THR A 65 -1.69 -4.48 23.38
N ALA A 66 -1.02 -4.75 24.51
CA ALA A 66 -0.37 -3.70 25.29
C ALA A 66 0.65 -2.94 24.42
N TYR A 67 0.73 -1.61 24.57
CA TYR A 67 1.68 -0.76 23.84
C TYR A 67 3.14 -1.30 23.81
N ALA A 68 3.55 -2.01 24.87
CA ALA A 68 4.87 -2.64 24.97
C ALA A 68 5.07 -3.81 23.98
N GLU A 69 4.00 -4.53 23.64
CA GLU A 69 4.00 -5.71 22.79
C GLU A 69 3.80 -5.35 21.30
N LYS A 70 3.33 -4.13 21.01
CA LYS A 70 3.18 -3.65 19.64
C LYS A 70 4.53 -3.42 18.97
N SER A 71 4.66 -3.95 17.75
CA SER A 71 5.79 -3.66 16.86
C SER A 71 5.83 -2.17 16.50
N ARG A 72 6.99 -1.70 16.00
CA ARG A 72 7.16 -0.32 15.58
C ARG A 72 6.21 0.03 14.42
N GLU A 73 6.05 -0.89 13.48
CA GLU A 73 5.21 -0.76 12.30
C GLU A 73 3.73 -0.69 12.69
N GLN A 74 3.30 -1.52 13.66
CA GLN A 74 1.93 -1.48 14.20
C GLN A 74 1.62 -0.12 14.84
N LYS A 75 2.56 0.43 15.62
CA LYS A 75 2.42 1.77 16.22
C LYS A 75 2.30 2.85 15.14
N VAL A 76 3.14 2.79 14.10
CA VAL A 76 3.06 3.74 12.97
C VAL A 76 1.71 3.64 12.26
N ARG A 77 1.21 2.42 12.02
CA ARG A 77 -0.11 2.19 11.39
C ARG A 77 -1.24 2.78 12.23
N GLU A 78 -1.26 2.52 13.53
CA GLU A 78 -2.26 3.05 14.46
C GLU A 78 -2.26 4.58 14.49
N LEU A 79 -1.06 5.19 14.52
CA LEU A 79 -0.92 6.63 14.45
C LEU A 79 -1.48 7.21 13.13
N ARG A 80 -1.23 6.55 12.00
CA ARG A 80 -1.76 6.95 10.68
C ARG A 80 -3.28 6.81 10.61
N ILE A 81 -3.86 5.76 11.21
CA ILE A 81 -5.32 5.58 11.29
C ILE A 81 -5.93 6.69 12.16
N ALA A 82 -5.35 6.99 13.32
CA ALA A 82 -5.84 8.05 14.21
C ALA A 82 -5.80 9.42 13.52
N LEU A 83 -4.68 9.74 12.87
CA LEU A 83 -4.54 10.97 12.12
C LEU A 83 -5.46 11.03 10.89
N GLY A 84 -5.63 9.92 10.18
CA GLY A 84 -6.56 9.81 9.05
C GLY A 84 -8.02 10.00 9.47
N ARG A 85 -8.44 9.45 10.61
CA ARG A 85 -9.77 9.69 11.19
C ARG A 85 -9.99 11.17 11.51
N LYS A 86 -8.98 11.83 12.09
CA LYS A 86 -8.99 13.29 12.31
C LYS A 86 -9.02 14.08 10.99
N GLY A 87 -8.32 13.60 9.96
CA GLY A 87 -8.35 14.20 8.62
C GLY A 87 -9.74 14.11 8.01
N ARG A 88 -10.41 12.96 8.16
CA ARG A 88 -11.76 12.73 7.64
C ARG A 88 -12.79 13.65 8.30
N SER A 89 -12.72 13.83 9.62
CA SER A 89 -13.62 14.76 10.32
C SER A 89 -13.39 16.22 9.90
N ASN A 90 -12.20 16.55 9.39
CA ASN A 90 -11.79 17.91 9.02
C ASN A 90 -11.76 18.16 7.51
N GLY A 91 -12.47 17.34 6.71
CA GLY A 91 -12.60 17.56 5.27
C GLY A 91 -11.36 17.17 4.45
N GLY A 92 -10.59 16.17 4.89
CA GLY A 92 -9.51 15.55 4.11
C GLY A 92 -8.11 15.83 4.63
N LYS A 93 -7.93 16.81 5.53
CA LYS A 93 -6.61 17.23 6.03
C LYS A 93 -6.60 17.35 7.54
N ALA A 94 -5.51 16.91 8.17
CA ALA A 94 -5.31 17.11 9.59
C ALA A 94 -3.84 17.17 9.95
N SER A 95 -3.56 17.70 11.14
CA SER A 95 -2.25 17.64 11.77
C SER A 95 -2.34 17.13 13.21
N MET A 96 -1.28 16.47 13.65
CA MET A 96 -1.07 16.04 15.02
C MET A 96 0.31 16.50 15.50
N ASP A 97 0.32 17.11 16.67
CA ASP A 97 1.53 17.48 17.39
C ASP A 97 1.95 16.35 18.34
N TYR A 98 3.07 16.57 19.04
CA TYR A 98 3.57 15.65 20.05
C TYR A 98 2.52 15.24 21.08
N ASN A 99 1.75 16.20 21.62
CA ASN A 99 0.75 15.93 22.64
C ASN A 99 -0.39 15.06 22.10
N ALA A 100 -0.83 15.30 20.86
CA ALA A 100 -1.83 14.47 20.22
C ALA A 100 -1.32 13.04 19.95
N VAL A 101 -0.06 12.89 19.52
CA VAL A 101 0.58 11.56 19.35
C VAL A 101 0.66 10.83 20.69
N LEU A 102 1.04 11.54 21.75
CA LEU A 102 1.14 11.00 23.09
C LEU A 102 -0.22 10.51 23.62
N ALA A 103 -1.29 11.27 23.32
CA ALA A 103 -2.66 10.91 23.67
C ALA A 103 -3.17 9.65 22.93
N VAL A 104 -2.75 9.41 21.68
CA VAL A 104 -3.11 8.17 20.93
C VAL A 104 -2.60 6.92 21.63
N PHE A 105 -1.52 7.03 22.39
CA PHE A 105 -0.87 5.91 23.06
C PHE A 105 -0.94 6.01 24.60
N ASP A 106 -1.96 6.69 25.14
CA ASP A 106 -2.21 6.80 26.59
C ASP A 106 -0.99 7.26 27.41
N ASN A 107 -0.21 8.21 26.90
CA ASN A 107 1.01 8.71 27.53
C ASN A 107 2.12 7.67 27.79
N ARG A 108 2.08 6.53 27.11
CA ARG A 108 3.09 5.46 27.26
C ARG A 108 4.42 5.68 26.52
N PRO A 109 4.47 6.26 25.30
CA PRO A 109 5.74 6.48 24.60
C PRO A 109 6.62 7.51 25.31
N SER A 110 7.94 7.33 25.25
CA SER A 110 8.87 8.41 25.60
C SER A 110 8.90 9.50 24.52
N ALA A 111 9.33 10.71 24.88
CA ALA A 111 9.37 11.86 23.97
C ALA A 111 10.16 11.56 22.68
N GLY A 112 11.36 10.98 22.82
CA GLY A 112 12.17 10.58 21.67
C GLY A 112 11.55 9.47 20.82
N HIS A 113 10.70 8.63 21.41
CA HIS A 113 9.98 7.60 20.67
C HIS A 113 8.82 8.18 19.86
N CYS A 114 8.10 9.17 20.39
CA CYS A 114 7.05 9.88 19.64
C CYS A 114 7.61 10.52 18.36
N TYR A 115 8.74 11.24 18.46
CA TYR A 115 9.33 11.87 17.29
C TYR A 115 9.76 10.85 16.23
N LYS A 116 10.29 9.70 16.63
CA LYS A 116 10.61 8.60 15.71
C LYS A 116 9.36 8.03 15.03
N LEU A 117 8.26 7.89 15.77
CA LEU A 117 7.00 7.42 15.19
C LEU A 117 6.42 8.43 14.20
N MET A 118 6.47 9.73 14.51
CA MET A 118 6.04 10.79 13.60
C MET A 118 6.88 10.82 12.33
N GLU A 119 8.20 10.75 12.47
CA GLU A 119 9.13 10.71 11.34
C GLU A 119 8.86 9.50 10.43
N LEU A 120 8.72 8.31 10.99
CA LEU A 120 8.42 7.09 10.23
C LEU A 120 7.05 7.13 9.57
N ALA A 121 6.04 7.69 10.25
CA ALA A 121 4.71 7.86 9.68
C ALA A 121 4.71 8.85 8.51
N GLY A 122 5.53 9.90 8.58
CA GLY A 122 5.64 10.94 7.55
C GLY A 122 6.46 10.55 6.31
N HIS A 123 7.17 9.41 6.31
CA HIS A 123 7.86 8.91 5.12
C HIS A 123 6.91 8.19 4.13
N LEU A 124 5.66 7.93 4.53
CA LEU A 124 4.69 7.18 3.74
C LEU A 124 3.78 8.13 2.95
N GLU A 125 3.34 7.69 1.76
CA GLU A 125 2.54 8.51 0.84
C GLU A 125 1.26 9.04 1.50
N GLY A 126 1.02 10.35 1.34
CA GLY A 126 -0.12 11.07 1.91
C GLY A 126 0.08 11.55 3.35
N PHE A 127 1.23 11.25 3.96
CA PHE A 127 1.64 11.75 5.26
C PHE A 127 2.91 12.59 5.12
N GLU A 128 3.06 13.59 5.97
CA GLU A 128 4.22 14.47 5.95
C GLU A 128 4.63 14.81 7.37
N TYR A 129 5.92 14.64 7.68
CA TYR A 129 6.47 15.08 8.95
C TYR A 129 7.12 16.46 8.77
N ASP A 130 6.43 17.49 9.23
CA ASP A 130 6.94 18.86 9.24
C ASP A 130 7.79 19.08 10.50
N SER A 131 9.11 19.19 10.29
CA SER A 131 10.08 19.55 11.31
C SER A 131 10.70 20.92 11.07
N THR A 132 10.08 21.77 10.24
CA THR A 132 10.62 23.08 9.82
C THR A 132 10.85 24.00 11.01
N ASN A 133 10.02 23.89 12.05
CA ASN A 133 10.13 24.60 13.30
C ASN A 133 10.43 23.61 14.43
N ALA A 134 11.58 23.78 15.10
CA ALA A 134 12.03 22.88 16.15
C ALA A 134 11.01 22.70 17.30
N ASP A 135 10.23 23.75 17.60
CA ASP A 135 9.21 23.77 18.65
C ASP A 135 7.82 23.31 18.19
N THR A 136 7.57 23.18 16.88
CA THR A 136 6.25 22.80 16.35
C THR A 136 6.33 21.67 15.34
N LYS A 137 7.05 20.60 15.72
CA LYS A 137 7.07 19.35 14.94
C LYS A 137 5.67 18.77 14.84
N ARG A 138 5.18 18.54 13.63
CA ARG A 138 3.81 18.07 13.36
C ARG A 138 3.80 17.00 12.30
N LEU A 139 2.94 16.02 12.49
CA LEU A 139 2.60 15.04 11.46
C LEU A 139 1.33 15.51 10.76
N LEU A 140 1.40 15.70 9.45
CA LEU A 140 0.28 16.08 8.60
C LEU A 140 -0.22 14.88 7.81
N VAL A 141 -1.51 14.90 7.50
CA VAL A 141 -2.13 13.97 6.55
C VAL A 141 -2.88 14.76 5.49
N ASN A 142 -2.76 14.29 4.26
CA ASN A 142 -3.62 14.65 3.15
C ASN A 142 -4.28 13.37 2.62
N LEU A 143 -5.53 13.11 3.03
CA LEU A 143 -6.24 11.87 2.73
C LEU A 143 -6.37 11.60 1.23
N ASP A 144 -6.49 12.65 0.41
CA ASP A 144 -6.58 12.53 -1.05
C ASP A 144 -5.28 12.01 -1.69
N ALA A 145 -4.16 12.13 -0.97
CA ALA A 145 -2.84 11.66 -1.39
C ALA A 145 -2.44 10.33 -0.72
N VAL A 146 -3.27 9.79 0.19
CA VAL A 146 -3.00 8.50 0.84
C VAL A 146 -3.33 7.38 -0.14
N LYS A 147 -2.33 6.56 -0.50
CA LYS A 147 -2.51 5.37 -1.35
C LYS A 147 -2.60 4.04 -0.57
N ASP A 148 -2.71 4.12 0.74
CA ASP A 148 -2.76 2.95 1.62
C ASP A 148 -4.22 2.54 1.86
N ASP A 149 -4.71 1.59 1.06
CA ASP A 149 -6.09 1.09 1.12
C ASP A 149 -6.43 0.55 2.52
N ALA A 150 -5.48 -0.07 3.23
CA ALA A 150 -5.73 -0.58 4.58
C ALA A 150 -5.96 0.53 5.60
N VAL A 151 -5.26 1.67 5.46
CA VAL A 151 -5.51 2.86 6.27
C VAL A 151 -6.83 3.50 5.89
N LEU A 152 -7.12 3.66 4.60
CA LEU A 152 -8.40 4.23 4.13
C LEU A 152 -9.59 3.40 4.59
N HIS A 153 -9.53 2.06 4.48
CA HIS A 153 -10.55 1.16 4.99
C HIS A 153 -10.74 1.27 6.51
N ALA A 154 -9.66 1.36 7.30
CA ALA A 154 -9.74 1.50 8.76
C ALA A 154 -10.20 2.89 9.23
N VAL A 155 -9.98 3.93 8.42
CA VAL A 155 -10.54 5.26 8.61
C VAL A 155 -12.04 5.26 8.29
N ASN A 156 -12.46 4.48 7.29
CA ASN A 156 -13.84 4.44 6.81
C ASN A 156 -14.75 3.52 7.63
N ASN A 157 -14.21 2.41 8.13
CA ASN A 157 -14.89 1.51 9.02
C ASN A 157 -14.30 1.69 10.43
N PRO A 158 -14.95 2.49 11.30
CA PRO A 158 -14.65 2.36 12.72
C PRO A 158 -15.04 0.93 13.08
N THR A 159 -14.04 0.09 13.38
CA THR A 159 -14.31 -1.19 14.04
C THR A 159 -15.10 -0.87 15.30
N HIS A 160 -16.41 -1.15 15.28
CA HIS A 160 -17.26 -1.13 16.46
C HIS A 160 -16.65 -2.11 17.47
N SER A 161 -15.89 -1.57 18.41
CA SER A 161 -15.51 -2.25 19.64
C SER A 161 -15.60 -1.24 20.79
N GLU A 162 -16.79 -0.66 20.93
CA GLU A 162 -17.29 -0.17 22.21
C GLU A 162 -18.41 -1.14 22.60
N ALA A 163 -18.04 -2.21 23.29
CA ALA A 163 -18.96 -3.06 24.03
C ALA A 163 -18.20 -3.65 25.23
N ASN A 164 -18.05 -2.84 26.28
CA ASN A 164 -18.50 -3.15 27.66
C ASN A 164 -17.87 -2.19 28.67
#